data_AF-A0A8T5N0D3-F1
#
_entry.id   AF-A0A8T5N0D3-F1
#
_cell.length_a   1.000
_cell.length_b   1.000
_cell.length_c   1.000
_cell.angle_alpha   90.00
_cell.angle_beta   90.00
_cell.angle_gamma   90.00
#
_symmetry.space_group_name_H-M   'P 1'
#
loop_
_entity.id
_entity.type
_entity.pdbx_description
1 polymer ?
#
loop_
_entity_poly.entity_id
_entity_poly.type
_entity_poly.pdbx_seq_one_letter_code
_entity_poly.pdbx_strand_id
1 'polypeptide(L)'
;MVKRLFFSLIVIILLLQAISAINTEIKVKTIPNHEVQITILKSATDSSVLQSFKNNSDEYGDVSFIYSSDGSKFGLIVFIKKDGNKLIWEKFTENYNVGESVYIELAPDWFEFIATPNKTLEINETNETLEALEENETLEMMNDSVVTEDLVEEKQDSKLFGYAIFEGGKFSLKKGVYYGFGIIILLIGFAALLIIRTRLKAPGKEIRIKKLSELNAERQEQIENDDERIQEAEQKIKEAQEEIKKIKESKESAKIKNKEKIEQVKKKLIEDEKELIRLRRGEE
;
A
#
# COMPACT_ATOMS: atom_id res chain seq x y z
N MET A 1 -44.10 -23.07 -18.92
CA MET A 1 -42.92 -22.39 -19.54
C MET A 1 -42.54 -21.10 -18.81
N VAL A 2 -43.49 -20.26 -18.42
CA VAL A 2 -43.25 -18.97 -17.73
C VAL A 2 -42.32 -19.07 -16.51
N LYS A 3 -42.49 -20.09 -15.65
CA LYS A 3 -41.63 -20.30 -14.46
C LYS A 3 -40.15 -20.54 -14.80
N ARG A 4 -39.86 -21.18 -15.95
CA ARG A 4 -38.48 -21.44 -16.40
C ARG A 4 -37.84 -20.18 -16.98
N LEU A 5 -38.60 -19.38 -17.73
CA LEU A 5 -38.18 -18.06 -18.21
C LEU A 5 -37.89 -17.10 -17.06
N PHE A 6 -38.76 -17.05 -16.05
CA PHE A 6 -38.57 -16.21 -14.87
C PHE A 6 -37.32 -16.60 -14.07
N PHE A 7 -37.08 -17.90 -13.87
CA PHE A 7 -35.87 -18.38 -13.20
C PHE A 7 -34.60 -18.06 -14.01
N SER A 8 -34.63 -18.23 -15.33
CA SER A 8 -33.51 -17.86 -16.21
C SER A 8 -33.19 -16.36 -16.15
N LEU A 9 -34.22 -15.51 -16.08
CA LEU A 9 -34.04 -14.07 -15.95
C LEU A 9 -33.38 -13.69 -14.61
N ILE A 10 -33.79 -14.31 -13.51
CA ILE A 10 -33.17 -14.09 -12.19
C ILE A 10 -31.70 -14.52 -12.18
N VAL A 11 -31.36 -15.66 -12.81
CA VAL A 11 -29.97 -16.10 -12.91
C VAL A 11 -29.14 -15.11 -13.74
N ILE A 12 -29.68 -14.58 -14.85
CA ILE A 12 -29.00 -13.55 -15.64
C ILE A 12 -28.80 -12.28 -14.82
N ILE A 13 -29.80 -11.83 -14.05
CA ILE A 13 -29.69 -10.64 -13.18
C ILE A 13 -28.64 -10.85 -12.07
N LEU A 14 -28.56 -12.05 -11.50
CA LEU A 14 -27.52 -12.38 -10.51
C LEU A 14 -26.13 -12.44 -11.12
N LEU A 15 -26.00 -12.91 -12.37
CA LEU A 15 -24.73 -12.90 -13.09
C LEU A 15 -24.29 -11.48 -13.49
N LEU A 16 -25.23 -10.54 -13.71
CA LEU A 16 -24.93 -9.13 -13.96
C LEU A 16 -24.37 -8.40 -12.73
N GLN A 17 -24.54 -8.93 -11.52
CA GLN A 17 -23.95 -8.37 -10.31
C GLN A 17 -22.50 -8.78 -10.06
N ALA A 18 -21.91 -9.61 -10.93
CA ALA A 18 -20.46 -9.77 -10.99
C ALA A 18 -19.84 -8.51 -11.63
N ILE A 19 -19.93 -7.38 -10.92
CA ILE A 19 -19.22 -6.16 -11.25
C ILE A 19 -17.73 -6.54 -11.22
N SER A 20 -17.10 -6.53 -12.39
CA SER A 20 -15.69 -6.87 -12.52
C SER A 20 -14.89 -5.79 -11.80
N ALA A 21 -14.23 -6.16 -10.70
CA ALA A 21 -13.16 -5.33 -10.18
C ALA A 21 -12.09 -5.24 -11.27
N ILE A 22 -11.72 -4.02 -11.65
CA ILE A 22 -10.65 -3.79 -12.61
C ILE A 22 -9.34 -3.79 -11.82
N ASN A 23 -8.39 -4.60 -12.29
CA ASN A 23 -7.07 -4.70 -11.67
C ASN A 23 -6.17 -3.60 -12.22
N THR A 24 -5.47 -2.94 -11.32
CA THR A 24 -4.51 -1.87 -11.57
C THR A 24 -3.16 -2.36 -11.05
N GLU A 25 -2.14 -2.41 -11.90
CA GLU A 25 -0.78 -2.75 -11.48
C GLU A 25 -0.04 -1.47 -11.07
N ILE A 26 0.47 -1.45 -9.84
CA ILE A 26 1.23 -0.32 -9.28
C ILE A 26 2.66 -0.79 -9.05
N LYS A 27 3.59 -0.28 -9.85
CA LYS A 27 5.03 -0.55 -9.76
C LYS A 27 5.73 0.62 -9.08
N VAL A 28 6.50 0.31 -8.05
CA VAL A 28 7.34 1.30 -7.35
C VAL A 28 8.80 0.89 -7.52
N LYS A 29 9.62 1.83 -7.97
CA LYS A 29 11.07 1.75 -8.01
C LYS A 29 11.63 2.56 -6.82
N THR A 30 12.45 1.93 -6.00
CA THR A 30 12.99 2.53 -4.77
C THR A 30 14.37 1.95 -4.42
N ILE A 31 14.80 2.08 -3.16
CA ILE A 31 16.04 1.51 -2.66
C ILE A 31 15.87 -0.02 -2.49
N PRO A 32 16.86 -0.84 -2.89
CA PRO A 32 16.81 -2.29 -2.73
C PRO A 32 16.60 -2.77 -1.30
N ASN A 33 15.90 -3.89 -1.12
CA ASN A 33 15.71 -4.54 0.19
C ASN A 33 15.07 -3.64 1.27
N HIS A 34 14.11 -2.80 0.89
CA HIS A 34 13.35 -1.94 1.79
C HIS A 34 11.86 -2.33 1.79
N GLU A 35 11.17 -2.13 2.92
CA GLU A 35 9.72 -2.31 2.99
C GLU A 35 9.04 -1.11 2.31
N VAL A 36 8.29 -1.39 1.25
CA VAL A 36 7.41 -0.43 0.59
C VAL A 36 5.99 -0.66 1.08
N GLN A 37 5.40 0.36 1.67
CA GLN A 37 3.99 0.38 2.03
C GLN A 37 3.25 1.35 1.12
N ILE A 38 2.24 0.85 0.43
CA ILE A 38 1.32 1.66 -0.37
C ILE A 38 0.00 1.82 0.39
N THR A 39 -0.55 3.01 0.38
CA THR A 39 -1.89 3.31 0.89
C THR A 39 -2.71 3.91 -0.24
N ILE A 40 -3.77 3.20 -0.62
CA ILE A 40 -4.75 3.63 -1.62
C ILE A 40 -5.82 4.48 -0.94
N LEU A 41 -6.05 5.67 -1.46
CA LEU A 41 -7.08 6.59 -1.02
C LEU A 41 -8.24 6.62 -2.01
N LYS A 42 -9.42 7.03 -1.54
CA LYS A 42 -10.59 7.20 -2.41
C LYS A 42 -10.37 8.23 -3.52
N SER A 43 -9.64 9.30 -3.21
CA SER A 43 -9.12 10.27 -4.19
C SER A 43 -7.89 10.96 -3.59
N ALA A 44 -7.13 11.72 -4.38
CA ALA A 44 -5.97 12.45 -3.87
C ALA A 44 -6.33 13.53 -2.83
N THR A 45 -7.52 14.13 -2.96
CA THR A 45 -8.05 15.15 -2.05
C THR A 45 -8.77 14.55 -0.84
N ASP A 46 -9.31 13.34 -0.96
CA ASP A 46 -9.98 12.60 0.11
C ASP A 46 -8.99 11.71 0.86
N SER A 47 -8.84 11.92 2.17
CA SER A 47 -7.92 11.12 2.99
C SER A 47 -8.51 9.78 3.46
N SER A 48 -9.69 9.40 2.95
CA SER A 48 -10.31 8.11 3.21
C SER A 48 -9.48 6.98 2.61
N VAL A 49 -8.94 6.11 3.46
CA VAL A 49 -8.15 4.94 3.06
C VAL A 49 -9.08 3.84 2.57
N LEU A 50 -8.86 3.37 1.34
CA LEU A 50 -9.54 2.21 0.78
C LEU A 50 -8.80 0.91 1.15
N GLN A 51 -7.49 0.90 0.95
CA GLN A 51 -6.67 -0.29 1.16
C GLN A 51 -5.22 0.11 1.44
N SER A 52 -4.47 -0.77 2.13
CA SER A 52 -3.02 -0.62 2.26
C SER A 52 -2.33 -1.96 2.01
N PHE A 53 -1.20 -1.88 1.31
CA PHE A 53 -0.36 -3.02 0.97
C PHE A 53 1.05 -2.81 1.52
N LYS A 54 1.74 -3.90 1.80
CA LYS A 54 3.14 -3.90 2.20
C LYS A 54 3.87 -5.00 1.47
N ASN A 55 5.03 -4.69 0.93
CA ASN A 55 5.92 -5.68 0.33
C ASN A 55 7.35 -5.15 0.36
N ASN A 56 8.34 -6.04 0.22
CA ASN A 56 9.73 -5.62 0.15
C ASN A 56 10.16 -5.43 -1.30
N SER A 57 10.99 -4.41 -1.55
CA SER A 57 11.66 -4.24 -2.83
C SER A 57 12.72 -5.31 -3.04
N ASP A 58 12.96 -5.67 -4.30
CA ASP A 58 13.99 -6.64 -4.69
C ASP A 58 15.42 -6.04 -4.63
N GLU A 59 16.40 -6.76 -5.19
CA GLU A 59 17.80 -6.33 -5.25
C GLU A 59 18.05 -5.12 -6.17
N TYR A 60 17.11 -4.84 -7.08
CA TYR A 60 17.13 -3.69 -7.97
C TYR A 60 16.23 -2.56 -7.47
N GLY A 61 15.50 -2.77 -6.37
CA GLY A 61 14.58 -1.79 -5.83
C GLY A 61 13.19 -1.79 -6.46
N ASP A 62 12.83 -2.79 -7.27
CA ASP A 62 11.49 -2.91 -7.84
C ASP A 62 10.53 -3.59 -6.85
N VAL A 63 9.27 -3.14 -6.85
CA VAL A 63 8.16 -3.81 -6.19
C VAL A 63 6.87 -3.58 -6.99
N SER A 64 5.99 -4.59 -7.06
CA SER A 64 4.69 -4.49 -7.74
C SER A 64 3.55 -4.85 -6.79
N PHE A 65 2.43 -4.13 -6.94
CA PHE A 65 1.19 -4.33 -6.21
C PHE A 65 0.03 -4.41 -7.19
N ILE A 66 -0.96 -5.26 -6.90
CA ILE A 66 -2.20 -5.35 -7.67
C ILE A 66 -3.33 -4.79 -6.82
N TYR A 67 -3.93 -3.69 -7.28
CA TYR A 67 -5.09 -3.08 -6.66
C TYR A 67 -6.34 -3.33 -7.52
N SER A 68 -7.40 -3.86 -6.92
CA SER A 68 -8.64 -4.18 -7.61
C SER A 68 -9.77 -3.29 -7.08
N SER A 69 -10.43 -2.55 -7.96
CA SER A 69 -11.53 -1.65 -7.56
C SER A 69 -12.63 -1.58 -8.62
N ASP A 70 -13.83 -1.26 -8.17
CA ASP A 70 -14.97 -0.87 -9.01
C ASP A 70 -15.07 0.65 -9.22
N GLY A 71 -14.23 1.43 -8.52
CA GLY A 71 -14.07 2.87 -8.73
C GLY A 71 -13.38 3.20 -10.05
N SER A 72 -13.52 4.45 -10.51
CA SER A 72 -12.82 4.93 -11.71
C SER A 72 -11.46 5.57 -11.42
N LYS A 73 -11.29 6.15 -10.23
CA LYS A 73 -10.08 6.87 -9.82
C LYS A 73 -9.70 6.56 -8.37
N PHE A 74 -8.42 6.72 -8.05
CA PHE A 74 -7.91 6.60 -6.68
C PHE A 74 -6.73 7.54 -6.43
N GLY A 75 -6.49 7.85 -5.16
CA GLY A 75 -5.29 8.57 -4.71
C GLY A 75 -4.25 7.63 -4.11
N LEU A 76 -3.02 8.08 -3.97
CA LEU A 76 -1.91 7.22 -3.55
C LEU A 76 -0.98 7.88 -2.54
N ILE A 77 -0.59 7.12 -1.51
CA ILE A 77 0.52 7.47 -0.63
C ILE A 77 1.50 6.30 -0.60
N VAL A 78 2.79 6.58 -0.79
CA VAL A 78 3.86 5.58 -0.72
C VAL A 78 4.75 5.90 0.47
N PHE A 79 5.08 4.88 1.25
CA PHE A 79 6.03 4.95 2.36
C PHE A 79 7.13 3.93 2.12
N ILE A 80 8.39 4.35 2.29
CA ILE A 80 9.54 3.44 2.26
C ILE A 80 10.13 3.37 3.65
N LYS A 81 10.38 2.14 4.11
CA LYS A 81 10.87 1.86 5.47
C LYS A 81 12.04 0.89 5.45
N LYS A 82 12.90 1.03 6.46
CA LYS A 82 13.94 0.05 6.79
C LYS A 82 13.84 -0.30 8.27
N ASP A 83 13.75 -1.59 8.57
CA ASP A 83 13.70 -2.10 9.95
C ASP A 83 12.59 -1.41 10.78
N GLY A 84 11.44 -1.20 10.17
CA GLY A 84 10.27 -0.53 10.77
C GLY A 84 10.35 1.00 10.83
N ASN A 85 11.51 1.60 10.57
CA ASN A 85 11.70 3.05 10.55
C ASN A 85 11.36 3.63 9.18
N LYS A 86 10.59 4.71 9.18
CA LYS A 86 10.19 5.43 7.96
C LYS A 86 11.36 6.26 7.42
N LEU A 87 11.78 5.98 6.19
CA LEU A 87 12.89 6.65 5.52
C LEU A 87 12.39 7.86 4.71
N ILE A 88 11.45 7.64 3.80
CA ILE A 88 10.83 8.65 2.94
C ILE A 88 9.35 8.31 2.75
N TRP A 89 8.55 9.32 2.42
CA TRP A 89 7.17 9.13 1.98
C TRP A 89 6.77 10.24 1.03
N GLU A 90 5.81 9.91 0.18
CA GLU A 90 5.22 10.86 -0.72
C GLU A 90 3.72 10.60 -0.83
N LYS A 91 2.94 11.68 -0.78
CA LYS A 91 1.51 11.66 -1.11
C LYS A 91 1.36 12.30 -2.48
N PHE A 92 0.96 11.50 -3.46
CA PHE A 92 0.70 11.96 -4.80
C PHE A 92 -0.59 12.78 -4.83
N THR A 93 -0.54 13.97 -5.42
CA THR A 93 -1.65 14.91 -5.51
C THR A 93 -2.59 14.61 -6.67
N GLU A 94 -2.15 13.79 -7.61
CA GLU A 94 -2.91 13.37 -8.78
C GLU A 94 -3.77 12.14 -8.49
N ASN A 95 -4.89 12.04 -9.21
CA ASN A 95 -5.73 10.85 -9.18
C ASN A 95 -5.35 9.94 -10.35
N TYR A 96 -5.10 8.67 -10.05
CA TYR A 96 -4.82 7.64 -11.04
C TYR A 96 -6.12 6.96 -11.48
N ASN A 97 -6.24 6.57 -12.74
CA ASN A 97 -7.39 5.82 -13.22
C ASN A 97 -7.23 4.33 -12.89
N VAL A 98 -8.31 3.67 -12.48
CA VAL A 98 -8.31 2.23 -12.26
C VAL A 98 -8.19 1.50 -13.60
N GLY A 99 -7.31 0.51 -13.67
CA GLY A 99 -7.02 -0.28 -14.86
C GLY A 99 -5.78 0.18 -15.64
N GLU A 100 -5.27 1.38 -15.37
CA GLU A 100 -4.01 1.87 -15.93
C GLU A 100 -2.83 1.42 -15.05
N SER A 101 -1.71 1.06 -15.66
CA SER A 101 -0.50 0.73 -14.89
C SER A 101 0.11 2.02 -14.34
N VAL A 102 0.42 2.03 -13.05
CA VAL A 102 1.04 3.18 -12.37
C VAL A 102 2.50 2.87 -12.09
N TYR A 103 3.40 3.74 -12.53
CA TYR A 103 4.83 3.64 -12.32
C TYR A 103 5.29 4.81 -11.45
N ILE A 104 5.98 4.50 -10.35
CA ILE A 104 6.43 5.50 -9.37
C ILE A 104 7.88 5.25 -9.07
N GLU A 105 8.68 6.30 -9.12
CA GLU A 105 10.06 6.28 -8.66
C GLU A 105 10.14 7.11 -7.39
N LEU A 106 10.56 6.49 -6.30
CA LEU A 106 10.65 7.17 -5.00
C LEU A 106 11.91 6.71 -4.27
N ALA A 107 12.87 7.62 -4.16
CA ALA A 107 14.08 7.45 -3.38
C ALA A 107 14.52 8.80 -2.80
N PRO A 108 15.36 8.81 -1.75
CA PRO A 108 16.00 10.04 -1.27
C PRO A 108 16.92 10.65 -2.34
N ASP A 109 17.09 11.97 -2.31
CA ASP A 109 17.88 12.74 -3.30
C ASP A 109 19.33 12.26 -3.50
N TRP A 110 19.91 11.55 -2.52
CA TRP A 110 21.27 11.02 -2.58
C TRP A 110 21.38 9.65 -3.24
N PHE A 111 20.26 9.01 -3.59
CA PHE A 111 20.23 7.66 -4.13
C PHE A 111 20.04 7.66 -5.65
N GLU A 112 20.94 6.98 -6.35
CA GLU A 112 20.83 6.74 -7.80
C GLU A 112 20.12 5.40 -8.05
N PHE A 113 19.10 5.41 -8.91
CA PHE A 113 18.35 4.20 -9.25
C PHE A 113 19.20 3.18 -10.01
N ILE A 114 19.10 1.92 -9.60
CA ILE A 114 19.79 0.80 -10.25
C ILE A 114 18.91 0.29 -11.39
N ALA A 115 19.46 0.23 -12.61
CA ALA A 115 18.73 -0.32 -13.75
C ALA A 115 18.42 -1.81 -13.55
N THR A 116 17.16 -2.20 -13.81
CA THR A 116 16.74 -3.60 -13.76
C THR A 116 17.13 -4.28 -15.06
N PRO A 117 18.00 -5.31 -15.05
CA PRO A 117 18.37 -6.01 -16.27
C PRO A 117 17.13 -6.65 -16.93
N ASN A 118 17.04 -6.56 -18.26
CA ASN A 118 15.98 -7.15 -19.11
C ASN A 118 14.57 -6.56 -19.02
N LYS A 119 14.38 -5.39 -18.39
CA LYS A 119 13.09 -4.69 -18.41
C LYS A 119 13.12 -3.61 -19.47
N THR A 120 12.71 -3.94 -20.70
CA THR A 120 12.41 -2.93 -21.71
C THR A 120 11.23 -2.11 -21.18
N LEU A 121 11.51 -0.92 -20.64
CA LEU A 121 10.48 -0.01 -20.17
C LEU A 121 9.71 0.50 -21.39
N GLU A 122 8.48 0.06 -21.58
CA GLU A 122 7.50 0.80 -22.38
C GLU A 122 7.14 2.06 -21.58
N ILE A 123 7.97 3.09 -21.70
CA ILE A 123 7.71 4.40 -21.11
C ILE A 123 6.56 5.02 -21.91
N ASN A 124 5.35 4.98 -21.34
CA ASN A 124 4.29 5.89 -21.77
C ASN A 124 4.62 7.26 -21.16
N GLU A 125 5.38 8.07 -21.90
CA GLU A 125 5.54 9.49 -21.60
C GLU A 125 4.16 10.16 -21.67
N THR A 126 3.54 10.43 -20.54
CA THR A 126 2.39 11.34 -20.48
C THR A 126 2.46 12.15 -19.20
N ASN A 127 2.74 13.44 -19.39
CA ASN A 127 2.72 14.57 -18.45
C ASN A 127 3.84 14.63 -17.41
N GLU A 128 5.02 15.08 -17.86
CA GLU A 128 5.81 15.99 -17.03
C GLU A 128 5.57 17.44 -17.46
N THR A 129 5.39 18.24 -16.42
CA THR A 129 5.03 19.65 -16.40
C THR A 129 6.18 20.52 -16.89
N LEU A 130 5.89 21.35 -17.89
CA LEU A 130 6.73 22.45 -18.36
C LEU A 130 6.91 23.50 -17.25
N GLU A 131 8.14 23.69 -16.76
CA GLU A 131 8.63 25.01 -16.33
C GLU A 131 10.18 25.08 -16.28
N ALA A 132 10.71 25.85 -17.24
CA ALA A 132 11.88 26.76 -17.14
C ALA A 132 13.34 26.25 -17.31
N LEU A 133 13.94 26.72 -18.43
CA LEU A 133 15.32 27.24 -18.63
C LEU A 133 16.50 26.25 -18.48
N GLU A 134 17.53 26.17 -19.33
CA GLU A 134 18.08 27.07 -20.34
C GLU A 134 19.04 26.24 -21.25
N GLU A 135 19.13 26.64 -22.51
CA GLU A 135 20.15 26.38 -23.54
C GLU A 135 21.51 25.78 -23.10
N ASN A 136 21.89 24.63 -23.70
CA ASN A 136 23.21 24.53 -24.33
C ASN A 136 23.28 23.40 -25.38
N GLU A 137 23.65 23.80 -26.60
CA GLU A 137 23.96 22.96 -27.75
C GLU A 137 25.28 22.16 -27.60
N THR A 138 25.47 21.22 -28.53
CA THR A 138 26.69 20.45 -28.89
C THR A 138 27.05 19.27 -27.97
N LEU A 139 27.25 18.04 -28.45
CA LEU A 139 28.03 17.64 -29.63
C LEU A 139 27.61 16.23 -30.14
N GLU A 140 27.60 16.06 -31.46
CA GLU A 140 27.63 14.75 -32.14
C GLU A 140 28.87 13.93 -31.74
N MET A 141 28.71 12.62 -31.56
CA MET A 141 29.70 11.66 -32.03
C MET A 141 29.08 10.28 -32.23
N MET A 142 29.07 9.88 -33.51
CA MET A 142 29.07 8.50 -33.97
C MET A 142 30.02 7.63 -33.15
N ASN A 143 29.60 6.44 -32.73
CA ASN A 143 30.35 5.27 -33.16
C ASN A 143 29.53 3.98 -33.18
N ASP A 144 29.77 3.27 -34.27
CA ASP A 144 29.23 2.01 -34.73
C ASP A 144 29.92 0.85 -33.98
N SER A 145 29.15 -0.10 -33.46
CA SER A 145 29.64 -1.46 -33.20
C SER A 145 28.50 -2.45 -33.02
N VAL A 146 28.17 -3.04 -34.16
CA VAL A 146 27.58 -4.37 -34.32
C VAL A 146 28.42 -5.41 -33.57
N VAL A 147 27.82 -6.05 -32.57
CA VAL A 147 28.22 -7.40 -32.11
C VAL A 147 26.96 -8.24 -31.95
N THR A 148 26.69 -9.04 -32.97
CA THR A 148 25.87 -10.25 -32.94
C THR A 148 26.64 -11.35 -32.21
N GLU A 149 26.08 -11.92 -31.14
CA GLU A 149 26.40 -13.29 -30.72
C GLU A 149 25.27 -13.93 -29.89
N ASP A 150 24.75 -15.01 -30.47
CA ASP A 150 24.21 -16.25 -29.90
C ASP A 150 23.02 -16.26 -28.93
N LEU A 151 21.89 -16.66 -29.52
CA LEU A 151 20.71 -17.27 -28.91
C LEU A 151 21.07 -18.63 -28.28
N VAL A 152 21.00 -18.72 -26.96
CA VAL A 152 20.87 -19.99 -26.24
C VAL A 152 19.44 -20.10 -25.72
N GLU A 153 18.63 -20.92 -26.39
CA GLU A 153 17.32 -21.35 -25.89
C GLU A 153 17.50 -22.28 -24.69
N GLU A 154 17.27 -21.76 -23.48
CA GLU A 154 17.09 -22.59 -22.28
C GLU A 154 15.60 -22.76 -21.99
N LYS A 155 15.08 -23.97 -22.22
CA LYS A 155 13.73 -24.38 -21.84
C LYS A 155 13.63 -24.45 -20.32
N GLN A 156 13.04 -23.43 -19.70
CA GLN A 156 12.50 -23.54 -18.34
C GLN A 156 10.98 -23.75 -18.37
N ASP A 157 10.58 -24.95 -17.96
CA ASP A 157 9.20 -25.29 -17.60
C ASP A 157 8.78 -24.54 -16.32
N SER A 158 8.38 -23.28 -16.46
CA SER A 158 7.61 -22.61 -15.41
C SER A 158 6.12 -22.68 -15.78
N LYS A 159 5.39 -23.57 -15.09
CA LYS A 159 3.92 -23.62 -15.08
C LYS A 159 3.37 -22.35 -14.43
N LEU A 160 3.32 -21.28 -15.20
CA LEU A 160 2.60 -20.05 -14.89
C LEU A 160 1.15 -20.23 -15.35
N PHE A 161 0.25 -20.45 -14.40
CA PHE A 161 -1.20 -20.39 -14.61
C PHE A 161 -1.63 -18.92 -14.78
N GLY A 162 -1.23 -18.30 -15.88
CA GLY A 162 -1.75 -17.03 -16.35
C GLY A 162 -2.64 -17.29 -17.55
N TYR A 163 -3.96 -17.11 -17.40
CA TYR A 163 -4.85 -17.04 -18.56
C TYR A 163 -4.51 -15.75 -19.32
N ALA A 164 -3.56 -15.84 -20.25
CA ALA A 164 -3.33 -14.81 -21.24
C ALA A 164 -4.62 -14.64 -22.06
N ILE A 165 -5.16 -13.43 -22.04
CA ILE A 165 -6.29 -13.01 -22.87
C ILE A 165 -5.77 -13.00 -24.30
N PHE A 166 -5.97 -14.11 -25.02
CA PHE A 166 -5.68 -14.21 -26.44
C PHE A 166 -6.72 -13.38 -27.21
N GLU A 167 -6.29 -12.20 -27.66
CA GLU A 167 -7.00 -11.40 -28.64
C GLU A 167 -6.87 -12.06 -30.02
N GLY A 168 -8.01 -12.39 -30.65
CA GLY A 168 -8.08 -12.73 -32.08
C GLY A 168 -8.26 -14.21 -32.47
N GLY A 169 -8.13 -15.17 -31.55
CA GLY A 169 -8.40 -16.58 -31.85
C GLY A 169 -9.87 -16.93 -31.60
N LYS A 170 -10.63 -17.31 -32.64
CA LYS A 170 -11.97 -17.92 -32.48
C LYS A 170 -11.82 -19.18 -31.60
N PHE A 171 -12.05 -19.03 -30.30
CA PHE A 171 -11.94 -20.09 -29.30
C PHE A 171 -13.01 -21.14 -29.58
N SER A 172 -12.66 -22.14 -30.38
CA SER A 172 -13.47 -23.35 -30.55
C SER A 172 -13.27 -24.20 -29.28
N LEU A 173 -13.90 -23.76 -28.18
CA LEU A 173 -14.03 -24.58 -26.99
C LEU A 173 -14.70 -25.89 -27.43
N LYS A 174 -13.95 -26.99 -27.35
CA LYS A 174 -14.45 -28.33 -27.64
C LYS A 174 -15.76 -28.50 -26.88
N LYS A 175 -16.84 -28.91 -27.58
CA LYS A 175 -18.21 -28.98 -27.02
C LYS A 175 -18.28 -29.63 -25.62
N GLY A 176 -17.39 -30.57 -25.32
CA GLY A 176 -17.28 -31.21 -24.01
C GLY A 176 -17.00 -30.27 -22.83
N VAL A 177 -16.23 -29.19 -23.01
CA VAL A 177 -15.93 -28.23 -21.93
C VAL A 177 -17.19 -27.45 -21.55
N TYR A 178 -17.99 -27.06 -22.54
CA TYR A 178 -19.26 -26.35 -22.32
C TYR A 178 -20.27 -27.21 -21.54
N TYR A 179 -20.40 -28.49 -21.88
CA TYR A 179 -21.27 -29.42 -21.13
C TYR A 179 -20.77 -29.65 -19.69
N GLY A 180 -19.44 -29.70 -19.48
CA GLY A 180 -18.85 -29.82 -18.14
C GLY A 180 -19.21 -28.64 -17.24
N PHE A 181 -19.04 -27.41 -17.73
CA PHE A 181 -19.43 -26.21 -16.99
C PHE A 181 -20.93 -26.16 -16.71
N GLY A 182 -21.77 -26.58 -17.67
CA GLY A 182 -23.22 -26.65 -17.48
C GLY A 182 -23.65 -27.57 -16.34
N ILE A 183 -23.01 -28.74 -16.21
CA ILE A 183 -23.31 -29.71 -15.14
C ILE A 183 -22.89 -29.16 -13.78
N ILE A 184 -21.73 -28.51 -13.68
CA ILE A 184 -21.21 -27.94 -12.43
C ILE A 184 -22.14 -26.83 -11.93
N ILE A 185 -22.57 -25.91 -12.81
CA ILE A 185 -23.51 -24.84 -12.45
C ILE A 185 -24.85 -25.42 -11.99
N LEU A 186 -25.34 -26.47 -12.65
CA LEU A 186 -26.59 -27.15 -12.28
C LEU A 186 -26.49 -27.80 -10.89
N LEU A 187 -25.36 -28.45 -10.57
CA LEU A 187 -25.09 -29.01 -9.25
C LEU A 187 -25.05 -27.95 -8.15
N ILE A 188 -24.37 -26.82 -8.39
CA ILE A 188 -24.30 -25.70 -7.43
C ILE A 188 -25.70 -25.12 -7.19
N GLY A 189 -26.47 -24.90 -8.27
CA GLY A 189 -27.86 -24.43 -8.16
C GLY A 189 -28.75 -25.39 -7.39
N PHE A 190 -28.59 -26.70 -7.59
CA PHE A 190 -29.33 -27.73 -6.86
C PHE A 190 -28.96 -27.76 -5.36
N ALA A 191 -27.69 -27.65 -5.03
CA ALA A 191 -27.22 -27.59 -3.63
C ALA A 191 -27.75 -26.34 -2.90
N ALA A 192 -27.71 -25.17 -3.53
CA ALA A 192 -28.26 -23.94 -2.96
C ALA A 192 -29.78 -24.06 -2.70
N LEU A 193 -30.52 -24.70 -3.61
CA LEU A 193 -31.95 -24.93 -3.46
C LEU A 193 -32.29 -25.86 -2.29
N LEU A 194 -31.45 -26.88 -2.03
CA LEU A 194 -31.59 -27.74 -0.86
C LEU A 194 -31.35 -26.95 0.45
N ILE A 195 -30.32 -26.10 0.51
CA ILE A 195 -30.01 -25.29 1.70
C ILE A 195 -31.14 -24.31 2.05
N ILE A 196 -31.74 -23.67 1.04
CA ILE A 196 -32.88 -22.76 1.24
C ILE A 196 -34.09 -23.53 1.77
N ARG A 197 -34.37 -24.72 1.23
CA ARG A 197 -35.47 -25.57 1.71
C ARG A 197 -35.28 -26.06 3.14
N THR A 198 -34.04 -26.31 3.57
CA THR A 198 -33.76 -26.72 4.95
C THR A 198 -33.87 -25.56 5.93
N ARG A 199 -33.50 -24.33 5.54
CA ARG A 199 -33.59 -23.15 6.42
C ARG A 199 -35.01 -22.65 6.64
N LEU A 200 -35.91 -22.82 5.67
CA LEU A 200 -37.32 -22.43 5.79
C LEU A 200 -38.12 -23.33 6.75
N LYS A 201 -37.55 -24.43 7.24
CA LYS A 201 -38.17 -25.33 8.23
C LYS A 201 -37.61 -25.16 9.64
N ALA A 202 -36.81 -24.11 9.90
CA ALA A 202 -36.39 -23.82 11.27
C ALA A 202 -37.64 -23.54 12.13
N PRO A 203 -37.87 -24.30 13.23
CA PRO A 203 -38.99 -24.03 14.12
C PRO A 203 -38.81 -22.61 14.67
N GLY A 204 -39.87 -21.80 14.57
CA GLY A 204 -39.85 -20.41 14.99
C GLY A 204 -39.30 -20.29 16.40
N LYS A 205 -38.19 -19.58 16.56
CA LYS A 205 -37.62 -19.25 17.86
C LYS A 205 -38.68 -18.44 18.61
N GLU A 206 -39.24 -19.00 19.67
CA GLU A 206 -40.25 -18.31 20.49
C GLU A 206 -39.68 -16.97 20.94
N ILE A 207 -40.28 -15.89 20.46
CA ILE A 207 -39.95 -14.53 20.86
C ILE A 207 -40.41 -14.38 22.31
N ARG A 208 -39.48 -14.59 23.26
CA ARG A 208 -39.73 -14.24 24.65
C ARG A 208 -39.84 -12.72 24.74
N ILE A 209 -41.07 -12.23 24.91
CA ILE A 209 -41.36 -10.82 25.13
C ILE A 209 -40.80 -10.46 26.52
N LYS A 210 -39.55 -9.95 26.57
CA LYS A 210 -39.00 -9.32 27.78
C LYS A 210 -39.82 -8.06 28.07
N LYS A 211 -40.19 -7.85 29.34
CA LYS A 211 -40.93 -6.66 29.76
C LYS A 211 -40.01 -5.44 29.67
N LEU A 212 -40.53 -4.29 29.23
CA LEU A 212 -39.78 -3.03 29.10
C LEU A 212 -39.04 -2.60 30.40
N SER A 213 -39.53 -3.03 31.56
CA SER A 213 -38.88 -2.79 32.85
C SER A 213 -37.51 -3.47 32.98
N GLU A 214 -37.32 -4.66 32.40
CA GLU A 214 -36.05 -5.39 32.44
C GLU A 214 -35.03 -4.79 31.46
N LEU A 215 -35.50 -4.28 30.32
CA LEU A 215 -34.66 -3.59 29.34
C LEU A 215 -34.12 -2.25 29.87
N ASN A 216 -34.89 -1.55 30.70
CA ASN A 216 -34.45 -0.29 31.31
C ASN A 216 -33.43 -0.51 32.44
N ALA A 217 -33.55 -1.58 33.22
CA ALA A 217 -32.55 -1.94 34.24
C ALA A 217 -31.21 -2.34 33.59
N GLU A 218 -31.25 -3.18 32.54
CA GLU A 218 -30.06 -3.60 31.78
C GLU A 218 -29.37 -2.41 31.09
N ARG A 219 -30.14 -1.41 30.64
CA ARG A 219 -29.60 -0.17 30.07
C ARG A 219 -28.98 0.75 31.12
N GLN A 220 -29.52 0.80 32.32
CA GLN A 220 -29.00 1.65 33.40
C GLN A 220 -27.69 1.09 33.96
N GLU A 221 -27.57 -0.24 34.10
CA GLU A 221 -26.30 -0.90 34.44
C GLU A 221 -25.23 -0.72 33.36
N GLN A 222 -25.60 -0.67 32.07
CA GLN A 222 -24.65 -0.38 31.00
C GLN A 222 -24.12 1.05 31.07
N ILE A 223 -24.97 2.03 31.39
CA ILE A 223 -24.56 3.44 31.51
C ILE A 223 -23.59 3.63 32.68
N GLU A 224 -23.85 3.00 33.82
CA GLU A 224 -22.97 3.10 35.01
C GLU A 224 -21.59 2.47 34.75
N ASN A 225 -21.54 1.32 34.05
CA ASN A 225 -20.28 0.71 33.62
C ASN A 225 -19.52 1.57 32.58
N ASP A 226 -20.22 2.26 31.69
CA ASP A 226 -19.58 3.13 30.71
C ASP A 226 -18.97 4.38 31.37
N ASP A 227 -19.63 4.95 32.38
CA ASP A 227 -19.11 6.09 33.16
C ASP A 227 -17.81 5.74 33.91
N GLU A 228 -17.73 4.56 34.55
CA GLU A 228 -16.49 4.09 35.20
C GLU A 228 -15.35 3.92 34.19
N ARG A 229 -15.64 3.37 33.01
CA ARG A 229 -14.64 3.19 31.94
C ARG A 229 -14.15 4.52 31.37
N ILE A 230 -15.03 5.52 31.30
CA ILE A 230 -14.66 6.88 30.86
C ILE A 230 -13.73 7.51 31.90
N GLN A 231 -14.03 7.41 33.19
CA GLN A 231 -13.17 7.94 34.26
C GLN A 231 -11.78 7.28 34.26
N GLU A 232 -11.70 5.96 34.07
CA GLU A 232 -10.42 5.26 33.97
C GLU A 232 -9.61 5.72 32.75
N ALA A 233 -10.28 5.97 31.62
CA ALA A 233 -9.64 6.49 30.42
C ALA A 233 -9.13 7.93 30.62
N GLU A 234 -9.89 8.80 31.28
CA GLU A 234 -9.48 10.17 31.60
C GLU A 234 -8.25 10.18 32.52
N GLN A 235 -8.22 9.31 33.53
CA GLN A 235 -7.07 9.18 34.41
C GLN A 235 -5.81 8.74 33.65
N LYS A 236 -5.93 7.73 32.78
CA LYS A 236 -4.81 7.27 31.93
C LYS A 236 -4.29 8.36 31.00
N ILE A 237 -5.19 9.17 30.43
CA ILE A 237 -4.80 10.31 29.59
C ILE A 237 -4.02 11.34 30.40
N LYS A 238 -4.47 11.65 31.62
CA LYS A 238 -3.80 12.60 32.51
C LYS A 238 -2.40 12.11 32.92
N GLU A 239 -2.28 10.84 33.29
CA GLU A 239 -0.98 10.22 33.62
C GLU A 239 -0.01 10.26 32.42
N ALA A 240 -0.48 9.93 31.22
CA ALA A 240 0.32 10.00 30.00
C ALA A 240 0.79 11.44 29.68
N GLN A 241 -0.06 12.46 29.92
CA GLN A 241 0.31 13.86 29.75
C GLN A 241 1.40 14.30 30.74
N GLU A 242 1.33 13.85 31.99
CA GLU A 242 2.36 14.11 32.99
C GLU A 242 3.69 13.44 32.65
N GLU A 243 3.68 12.21 32.13
CA GLU A 243 4.88 11.53 31.64
C GLU A 243 5.51 12.25 30.45
N ILE A 244 4.71 12.69 29.49
CA ILE A 244 5.20 13.48 28.35
C ILE A 244 5.87 14.77 28.83
N LYS A 245 5.27 15.45 29.83
CA LYS A 245 5.86 16.66 30.42
C LYS A 245 7.21 16.36 31.08
N LYS A 246 7.31 15.30 31.89
CA LYS A 246 8.57 14.87 32.52
C LYS A 246 9.65 14.52 31.49
N ILE A 247 9.28 13.84 30.39
CA ILE A 247 10.22 13.52 29.31
C ILE A 247 10.70 14.79 28.60
N LYS A 248 9.82 15.77 28.39
CA LYS A 248 10.20 17.05 27.78
C LYS A 248 11.19 17.83 28.67
N GLU A 249 10.90 17.96 29.96
CA GLU A 249 11.77 18.63 30.93
C GLU A 249 13.14 17.94 31.08
N SER A 250 13.16 16.60 31.10
CA SER A 250 14.42 15.84 31.14
C SER A 250 15.26 16.00 29.87
N LYS A 251 14.62 16.04 28.69
CA LYS A 251 15.32 16.32 27.41
C LYS A 251 15.88 17.74 27.36
N GLU A 252 15.13 18.72 27.81
CA GLU A 252 15.60 20.13 27.85
C GLU A 252 16.77 20.30 28.81
N SER A 253 16.70 19.73 30.02
CA SER A 253 17.80 19.79 30.98
C SER A 253 19.05 19.02 30.50
N ALA A 254 18.89 17.89 29.81
CA ALA A 254 20.00 17.17 29.19
C ALA A 254 20.66 18.00 28.07
N LYS A 255 19.86 18.70 27.25
CA LYS A 255 20.37 19.58 26.20
C LYS A 255 21.19 20.74 26.77
N ILE A 256 20.74 21.34 27.87
CA ILE A 256 21.47 22.42 28.57
C ILE A 256 22.81 21.89 29.12
N LYS A 257 22.80 20.77 29.84
CA LYS A 257 24.04 20.15 30.38
C LYS A 257 25.03 19.78 29.28
N ASN A 258 24.56 19.27 28.15
CA ASN A 258 25.43 18.95 27.02
C ASN A 258 26.04 20.22 26.40
N LYS A 259 25.26 21.30 26.28
CA LYS A 259 25.76 22.59 25.80
C LYS A 259 26.86 23.15 26.72
N GLU A 260 26.65 23.12 28.03
CA GLU A 260 27.65 23.56 29.02
C GLU A 260 28.94 22.74 28.94
N LYS A 261 28.84 21.41 28.81
CA LYS A 261 30.01 20.53 28.63
C LYS A 261 30.76 20.86 27.34
N ILE A 262 30.06 21.09 26.23
CA ILE A 262 30.68 21.49 24.96
C ILE A 262 31.39 22.83 25.10
N GLU A 263 30.80 23.81 25.79
CA GLU A 263 31.46 25.10 26.04
C GLU A 263 32.70 24.97 26.93
N GLN A 264 32.67 24.12 27.97
CA GLN A 264 33.85 23.84 28.80
C GLN A 264 34.98 23.18 28.01
N VAL A 265 34.66 22.19 27.16
CA VAL A 265 35.66 21.53 26.29
C VAL A 265 36.23 22.52 25.27
N LYS A 266 35.40 23.38 24.66
CA LYS A 266 35.88 24.43 23.76
C LYS A 266 36.82 25.41 24.45
N LYS A 267 36.52 25.82 25.68
CA LYS A 267 37.41 26.71 26.46
C LYS A 267 38.76 26.05 26.72
N LYS A 268 38.78 24.77 27.14
CA LYS A 268 40.01 24.01 27.33
C LYS A 268 40.83 23.88 26.05
N LEU A 269 40.19 23.55 24.92
CA LEU A 269 40.89 23.47 23.63
C LEU A 269 41.55 24.80 23.23
N ILE A 270 40.88 25.93 23.48
CA ILE A 270 41.45 27.26 23.21
C ILE A 270 42.63 27.57 24.14
N GLU A 271 42.57 27.15 25.40
CA GLU A 271 43.69 27.29 26.35
C GLU A 271 44.89 26.42 25.93
N ASP A 272 44.64 25.15 25.59
CA ASP A 272 45.64 24.21 25.10
C ASP A 272 46.30 24.71 23.79
N GLU A 273 45.51 25.24 22.85
CA GLU A 273 46.03 25.86 21.61
C GLU A 273 46.93 27.07 21.90
N LYS A 274 46.53 27.93 22.85
CA LYS A 274 47.36 29.07 23.26
C LYS A 274 48.66 28.64 23.91
N GLU A 275 48.63 27.60 24.74
CA GLU A 275 49.82 27.03 25.37
C GLU A 275 50.76 26.42 24.31
N LEU A 276 50.24 25.65 23.36
CA LEU A 276 51.02 25.11 22.24
C LEU A 276 51.66 26.22 21.40
N ILE A 277 50.96 27.34 21.19
CA ILE A 277 51.52 28.51 20.49
C ILE A 277 52.65 29.16 21.31
N ARG A 278 52.51 29.28 22.64
CA ARG A 278 53.58 29.80 23.52
C ARG A 278 54.82 28.90 23.49
N LEU A 279 54.63 27.59 23.65
CA LEU A 279 55.71 26.60 23.56
C LEU A 279 56.41 26.63 22.20
N ARG A 280 55.64 26.78 21.11
CA ARG A 280 56.20 26.91 19.75
C ARG A 280 57.04 28.19 19.56
N ARG A 281 56.74 29.27 20.30
CA ARG A 281 57.49 30.53 20.25
C ARG A 281 58.71 30.54 21.17
N GLY A 282 58.88 29.53 22.03
CA GLY A 282 60.00 29.48 22.99
C GLY A 282 59.89 30.52 24.11
N GLU A 283 58.67 30.97 24.41
CA GLU A 283 58.38 31.85 25.54
C GLU A 283 58.13 30.98 26.77
N GLU A 284 59.10 30.92 27.69
CA GLU A 284 58.93 30.39 29.06
C GLU A 284 58.35 31.46 30.01
#